data_AF-A0A6N2BDC5-F1
#
_entry.id   AF-A0A6N2BDC5-F1
#
_cell.length_a   1.000
_cell.length_b   1.000
_cell.length_c   1.000
_cell.angle_alpha   90.00
_cell.angle_beta   90.00
_cell.angle_gamma   90.00
#
_symmetry.space_group_name_H-M   'P 1'
#
loop_
_entity.id
_entity.type
_entity.pdbx_description
1 polymer ?
#
loop_
_entity_poly.entity_id
_entity_poly.type
_entity_poly.pdbx_seq_one_letter_code
_entity_poly.pdbx_strand_id
1 'polypeptide(L)'
;MEVFSYPTLIFIALITLFFFYFLKKNPNKSGFKIYPLVGALPEFLLNRHRFLEWTTNVLSNCTTNTAVFYRPGNIHGVMTANPLNVEHMLKANFENFPKGFRFYTRLEDFLGDGIFNVDGEIWKIQRKSASYEFSTRSLRNFVMQTAQVNV
;
A
#
# COMPACT_ATOMS: atom_id res chain seq x y z
N MET A 1 -16.84 38.86 -27.69
CA MET A 1 -16.09 37.62 -27.38
C MET A 1 -14.64 37.99 -27.14
N GLU A 2 -14.32 38.44 -25.92
CA GLU A 2 -12.93 38.75 -25.51
C GLU A 2 -12.40 37.54 -24.72
N VAL A 3 -12.15 36.43 -25.41
CA VAL A 3 -11.86 35.15 -24.74
C VAL A 3 -10.40 35.06 -24.26
N PHE A 4 -9.54 36.03 -24.62
CA PHE A 4 -8.12 36.00 -24.29
C PHE A 4 -7.63 37.37 -23.81
N SER A 5 -7.81 37.66 -22.52
CA SER A 5 -7.07 38.73 -21.86
C SER A 5 -5.60 38.28 -21.68
N TYR A 6 -4.62 39.14 -21.94
CA TYR A 6 -3.19 38.86 -21.73
C TYR A 6 -2.86 38.06 -20.44
N PRO A 7 -3.45 38.35 -19.26
CA PRO A 7 -3.26 37.54 -18.05
C PRO A 7 -3.66 36.05 -18.18
N THR A 8 -4.70 35.71 -18.95
CA THR A 8 -5.11 34.29 -19.11
C THR A 8 -4.11 33.53 -19.97
N LEU A 9 -3.55 34.15 -21.01
CA LEU A 9 -2.50 33.57 -21.85
C LEU A 9 -1.20 33.36 -21.07
N ILE A 10 -0.80 34.33 -20.23
CA ILE A 10 0.37 34.19 -19.35
C ILE A 10 0.16 33.06 -18.36
N PHE A 11 -1.03 32.96 -17.76
CA PHE A 11 -1.36 31.89 -16.81
C PHE A 11 -1.29 30.51 -17.48
N ILE A 12 -1.82 30.35 -18.69
CA ILE A 12 -1.73 29.10 -19.46
C ILE A 12 -0.27 28.80 -19.85
N ALA A 13 0.52 29.80 -20.25
CA ALA A 13 1.94 29.63 -20.56
C ALA A 13 2.75 29.19 -19.34
N LEU A 14 2.46 29.75 -18.16
CA LEU A 14 3.09 29.35 -16.90
C LEU A 14 2.67 27.93 -16.49
N ILE A 15 1.39 27.57 -16.64
CA ILE A 15 0.91 26.20 -16.41
C ILE A 15 1.61 25.23 -17.34
N THR A 16 1.68 25.53 -18.64
CA THR A 16 2.33 24.63 -19.60
C THR A 16 3.82 24.50 -19.34
N LEU A 17 4.55 25.60 -19.08
CA LEU A 17 5.95 25.56 -18.65
C LEU A 17 6.16 24.77 -17.35
N PHE A 18 5.27 24.93 -16.38
CA PHE A 18 5.25 24.15 -15.15
C PHE A 18 5.06 22.67 -15.45
N PHE A 19 4.06 22.30 -16.25
CA PHE A 19 3.88 20.90 -16.68
C PHE A 19 5.10 20.35 -17.43
N PHE A 20 5.71 21.12 -18.36
CA PHE A 20 6.91 20.70 -19.08
C PHE A 20 8.13 20.53 -18.17
N TYR A 21 8.32 21.41 -17.19
CA TYR A 21 9.37 21.28 -16.18
C TYR A 21 9.16 20.01 -15.34
N PHE A 22 7.92 19.69 -14.97
CA PHE A 22 7.56 18.50 -14.19
C PHE A 22 7.63 17.21 -15.00
N LEU A 23 7.38 17.29 -16.31
CA LEU A 23 7.53 16.18 -17.24
C LEU A 23 9.01 15.90 -17.58
N LYS A 24 9.93 16.84 -17.32
CA LYS A 24 11.36 16.65 -17.54
C LYS A 24 11.86 15.50 -16.66
N LYS A 25 12.03 14.35 -17.32
CA LYS A 25 12.51 13.10 -16.75
C LYS A 25 13.88 13.32 -16.12
N ASN A 26 14.02 13.04 -14.83
CA ASN A 26 15.33 12.85 -14.23
C ASN A 26 15.67 11.35 -14.36
N PRO A 27 16.58 10.95 -15.26
CA PRO A 27 16.68 9.58 -15.73
C PRO A 27 17.35 8.60 -14.74
N ASN A 28 17.95 9.07 -13.64
CA ASN A 28 18.89 8.26 -12.85
C ASN A 28 18.58 8.17 -11.35
N LYS A 29 17.35 7.81 -10.97
CA LYS A 29 17.08 7.39 -9.59
C LYS A 29 16.35 6.05 -9.58
N SER A 30 16.96 5.04 -8.98
CA SER A 30 16.31 3.75 -8.69
C SER A 30 15.15 3.97 -7.70
N GLY A 31 14.02 3.31 -7.93
CA GLY A 31 12.82 3.39 -7.09
C GLY A 31 11.65 4.13 -7.73
N PHE A 32 10.72 4.60 -6.89
CA PHE A 32 9.53 5.29 -7.37
C PHE A 32 9.87 6.66 -7.95
N LYS A 33 9.24 7.00 -9.08
CA LYS A 33 9.34 8.35 -9.64
C LYS A 33 8.60 9.33 -8.74
N ILE A 34 9.30 10.38 -8.33
CA ILE A 34 8.79 11.43 -7.46
C ILE A 34 8.59 12.70 -8.28
N TYR A 35 7.33 13.10 -8.44
CA TYR A 35 6.98 14.40 -9.02
C TYR A 35 6.92 15.46 -7.91
N PRO A 36 7.30 16.72 -8.18
CA PRO A 36 7.11 17.77 -7.20
C PRO A 36 5.61 17.90 -6.83
N LEU A 37 5.32 18.31 -5.60
CA LEU A 37 3.98 18.43 -4.99
C LEU A 37 3.19 17.11 -4.79
N VAL A 38 3.08 16.27 -5.82
CA VAL A 38 2.22 15.07 -5.81
C VAL A 38 2.98 13.77 -5.51
N GLY A 39 4.30 13.84 -5.35
CA GLY A 39 5.13 12.69 -5.03
C GLY A 39 4.99 11.56 -6.04
N ALA A 40 4.84 10.33 -5.57
CA ALA A 40 4.66 9.15 -6.42
C ALA A 40 3.21 8.96 -6.91
N LEU A 41 2.25 9.79 -6.48
CA LEU A 41 0.81 9.57 -6.71
C LEU A 41 0.44 9.32 -8.19
N PRO A 42 0.97 10.08 -9.18
CA PRO A 42 0.64 9.82 -10.58
C PRO A 42 1.01 8.41 -11.05
N GLU A 43 2.19 7.90 -10.66
CA GLU A 43 2.59 6.54 -11.04
C GLU A 43 1.65 5.48 -10.45
N PHE A 44 1.24 5.65 -9.18
CA PHE A 44 0.30 4.73 -8.53
C PHE A 44 -1.05 4.70 -9.27
N LEU A 45 -1.55 5.86 -9.73
CA LEU A 45 -2.81 5.95 -10.46
C LEU A 45 -2.71 5.32 -11.85
N LEU A 46 -1.64 5.61 -12.60
CA LEU A 46 -1.41 5.05 -13.93
C LEU A 46 -1.23 3.52 -13.90
N ASN A 47 -0.56 3.01 -12.86
CA ASN A 47 -0.25 1.57 -12.73
C ASN A 47 -1.22 0.82 -11.82
N ARG A 48 -2.35 1.40 -11.39
CA ARG A 48 -3.31 0.77 -10.47
C ARG A 48 -3.81 -0.61 -10.93
N HIS A 49 -3.95 -0.81 -12.24
CA HIS A 49 -4.43 -2.05 -12.86
C HIS A 49 -3.37 -3.16 -12.86
N ARG A 50 -2.09 -2.79 -12.74
CA ARG A 50 -0.93 -3.69 -12.74
C ARG A 50 -0.05 -3.48 -11.50
N PHE A 51 -0.66 -3.10 -10.39
CA PHE A 51 0.04 -2.56 -9.22
C PHE A 51 1.17 -3.48 -8.72
N LEU A 52 0.90 -4.78 -8.61
CA LEU A 52 1.89 -5.77 -8.13
C LEU A 52 3.06 -5.96 -9.11
N GLU A 53 2.78 -6.05 -10.41
CA GLU A 53 3.81 -6.18 -11.44
C GLU A 53 4.69 -4.92 -11.50
N TRP A 54 4.07 -3.75 -11.52
CA TRP A 54 4.77 -2.47 -11.58
C TRP A 54 5.65 -2.25 -10.34
N THR A 55 5.12 -2.47 -9.13
CA THR A 55 5.91 -2.32 -7.90
C THR A 55 7.06 -3.33 -7.84
N THR A 56 6.84 -4.58 -8.25
CA THR A 56 7.89 -5.60 -8.35
C THR A 56 9.01 -5.14 -9.28
N ASN A 57 8.68 -4.65 -10.48
CA ASN A 57 9.66 -4.13 -11.44
C ASN A 57 10.42 -2.91 -10.90
N VAL A 58 9.75 -2.02 -10.17
CA VAL A 58 10.42 -0.87 -9.52
C VAL A 58 11.42 -1.36 -8.47
N LEU A 59 11.01 -2.32 -7.62
CA LEU A 59 11.85 -2.83 -6.54
C LEU A 59 13.00 -3.69 -7.07
N SER A 60 12.82 -4.48 -8.12
CA SER A 60 13.89 -5.28 -8.71
C SER A 60 15.01 -4.43 -9.31
N ASN A 61 14.68 -3.20 -9.73
CA ASN A 61 15.66 -2.23 -10.23
C ASN A 61 16.40 -1.48 -9.11
N CYS A 62 15.98 -1.63 -7.85
CA CYS A 62 16.71 -1.10 -6.70
C CYS A 62 17.73 -2.12 -6.20
N THR A 63 18.97 -1.69 -5.94
CA THR A 63 20.04 -2.54 -5.39
C THR A 63 19.64 -3.23 -4.07
N THR A 64 18.81 -2.59 -3.26
CA THR A 64 18.36 -3.11 -1.95
C THR A 64 16.98 -3.78 -1.99
N ASN A 65 16.37 -3.91 -3.18
CA ASN A 65 14.98 -4.31 -3.35
C ASN A 65 14.00 -3.47 -2.50
N THR A 66 14.36 -2.23 -2.20
CA THR A 66 13.62 -1.35 -1.30
C THR A 66 13.54 0.04 -1.89
N ALA A 67 12.37 0.67 -1.82
CA ALA A 67 12.13 2.01 -2.32
C ALA A 67 11.23 2.79 -1.37
N VAL A 68 11.48 4.09 -1.28
CA VAL A 68 10.67 5.03 -0.50
C VAL A 68 9.72 5.79 -1.42
N PHE A 69 8.55 6.14 -0.92
CA PHE A 69 7.60 6.98 -1.64
C PHE A 69 6.90 7.95 -0.70
N TYR A 70 6.42 9.05 -1.26
CA TYR A 70 5.44 9.91 -0.61
C TYR A 70 4.33 10.30 -1.58
N ARG A 71 3.19 10.72 -1.03
CA ARG A 71 1.99 11.21 -1.71
C ARG A 71 1.39 12.35 -0.87
N PRO A 72 0.54 13.21 -1.45
CA PRO A 72 -0.18 14.24 -0.71
C PRO A 72 -0.92 13.69 0.53
N GLY A 73 -1.11 14.55 1.53
CA GLY A 73 -1.79 14.19 2.79
C GLY A 73 -0.90 13.51 3.82
N ASN A 74 0.40 13.87 3.89
CA ASN A 74 1.40 13.30 4.81
C ASN A 74 1.57 11.77 4.68
N ILE A 75 1.27 11.23 3.50
CA ILE A 75 1.38 9.80 3.23
C ILE A 75 2.77 9.51 2.70
N HIS A 76 3.64 8.99 3.56
CA HIS A 76 4.95 8.46 3.18
C HIS A 76 5.05 7.00 3.56
N GLY A 77 5.95 6.26 2.92
CA GLY A 77 6.12 4.84 3.17
C GLY A 77 7.36 4.24 2.52
N VAL A 78 7.71 3.06 3.01
CA VAL A 78 8.77 2.22 2.47
C VAL A 78 8.12 0.97 1.90
N MET A 79 8.48 0.60 0.69
CA MET A 79 8.08 -0.64 0.06
C MET A 79 9.33 -1.50 -0.14
N THR A 80 9.28 -2.76 0.28
CA THR A 80 10.45 -3.64 0.27
C THR A 80 10.07 -5.05 -0.19
N ALA A 81 10.91 -5.60 -1.05
CA ALA A 81 10.93 -7.00 -1.44
C ALA A 81 12.20 -7.71 -0.91
N ASN A 82 12.93 -7.05 0.01
CA ASN A 82 14.10 -7.63 0.65
C ASN A 82 13.65 -8.62 1.75
N PRO A 83 14.03 -9.91 1.68
CA PRO A 83 13.58 -10.92 2.64
C PRO A 83 14.01 -10.62 4.08
N LEU A 84 15.17 -9.98 4.28
CA LEU A 84 15.65 -9.62 5.62
C LEU A 84 14.76 -8.54 6.27
N ASN A 85 14.30 -7.57 5.48
CA ASN A 85 13.36 -6.55 5.97
C ASN A 85 11.99 -7.18 6.28
N VAL A 86 11.52 -8.09 5.44
CA VAL A 86 10.26 -8.81 5.65
C VAL A 86 10.30 -9.65 6.93
N GLU A 87 11.38 -10.42 7.13
CA GLU A 87 11.58 -11.19 8.37
C GLU A 87 11.66 -10.26 9.59
N HIS A 88 12.40 -9.15 9.48
CA HIS A 88 12.49 -8.19 10.57
C HIS A 88 11.12 -7.65 10.98
N MET A 89 10.30 -7.22 10.00
CA MET A 89 8.99 -6.64 10.25
C MET A 89 7.96 -7.66 10.74
N LEU A 90 7.94 -8.87 10.18
CA LEU A 90 6.85 -9.83 10.41
C LEU A 90 7.17 -10.87 11.49
N LYS A 91 8.43 -11.00 11.91
CA LYS A 91 8.87 -12.01 12.86
C LYS A 91 9.74 -11.43 13.97
N ALA A 92 10.86 -10.80 13.63
CA ALA A 92 11.86 -10.42 14.64
C ALA A 92 11.45 -9.20 15.48
N ASN A 93 10.66 -8.28 14.91
CA ASN A 93 10.32 -7.00 15.53
C ASN A 93 8.85 -6.60 15.31
N PHE A 94 7.95 -7.59 15.27
CA PHE A 94 6.54 -7.43 14.89
C PHE A 94 5.79 -6.33 15.66
N GLU A 95 6.05 -6.19 16.96
CA GLU A 95 5.35 -5.23 17.82
C GLU A 95 5.61 -3.76 17.43
N ASN A 96 6.73 -3.49 16.76
CA ASN A 96 7.10 -2.15 16.27
C ASN A 96 6.53 -1.82 14.88
N PHE A 97 5.80 -2.76 14.25
CA PHE A 97 5.17 -2.55 12.94
C PHE A 97 3.64 -2.78 13.00
N PRO A 98 2.90 -1.98 13.80
CA PRO A 98 1.44 -2.07 13.82
C PRO A 98 0.84 -1.64 12.48
N LYS A 99 -0.38 -2.11 12.17
CA LYS A 99 -1.15 -1.61 11.02
C LYS A 99 -1.49 -0.13 11.19
N GLY A 100 -1.80 0.26 12.42
CA GLY A 100 -1.95 1.63 12.87
C GLY A 100 -3.31 2.26 12.56
N PHE A 101 -3.54 3.43 13.16
CA PHE A 101 -4.83 4.13 13.18
C PHE A 101 -5.45 4.37 11.80
N ARG A 102 -4.64 4.70 10.79
CA ARG A 102 -5.10 4.94 9.43
C ARG A 102 -5.64 3.67 8.74
N PHE A 103 -5.12 2.50 9.11
CA PHE A 103 -5.66 1.24 8.60
C PHE A 103 -6.98 0.92 9.32
N TYR A 104 -6.95 1.02 10.66
CA TYR A 104 -8.10 0.76 11.53
C TYR A 104 -9.35 1.55 11.10
N THR A 105 -9.23 2.87 11.01
CA THR A 105 -10.34 3.78 10.67
C THR A 105 -10.96 3.56 9.29
N ARG A 106 -10.23 2.98 8.32
CA ARG A 106 -10.79 2.71 6.98
C ARG A 106 -11.69 1.48 6.94
N LEU A 107 -11.51 0.57 7.89
CA LEU A 107 -12.21 -0.70 7.92
C LEU A 107 -13.05 -0.89 9.19
N GLU A 108 -13.01 0.06 10.13
CA GLU A 108 -13.75 0.01 11.39
C GLU A 108 -15.25 -0.18 11.20
N ASP A 109 -15.89 0.57 10.30
CA ASP A 109 -17.33 0.44 10.06
C ASP A 109 -17.74 -0.96 9.56
N PHE A 110 -16.81 -1.68 8.91
CA PHE A 110 -17.06 -3.00 8.33
C PHE A 110 -16.57 -4.15 9.22
N LEU A 111 -15.37 -4.03 9.78
CA LEU A 111 -14.68 -5.07 10.54
C LEU A 111 -14.74 -4.86 12.05
N GLY A 112 -15.10 -3.66 12.53
CA GLY A 112 -15.00 -3.25 13.93
C GLY A 112 -13.64 -3.60 14.50
N ASP A 113 -13.65 -4.24 15.67
CA ASP A 113 -12.47 -4.79 16.34
C ASP A 113 -12.06 -6.18 15.84
N GLY A 114 -12.40 -6.56 14.61
CA GLY A 114 -12.06 -7.86 14.04
C GLY A 114 -10.56 -8.10 13.89
N ILE A 115 -10.17 -9.38 13.77
CA ILE A 115 -8.77 -9.86 13.74
C ILE A 115 -7.90 -9.19 12.67
N PHE A 116 -8.48 -8.70 11.59
CA PHE A 116 -7.74 -7.98 10.55
C PHE A 116 -7.56 -6.49 10.84
N ASN A 117 -8.31 -5.92 11.79
CA ASN A 117 -8.33 -4.48 12.06
C ASN A 117 -7.52 -4.10 13.31
N VAL A 118 -7.64 -4.86 14.41
CA VAL A 118 -6.95 -4.57 15.68
C VAL A 118 -5.47 -4.94 15.66
N ASP A 119 -4.66 -4.26 16.48
CA ASP A 119 -3.23 -4.52 16.70
C ASP A 119 -2.95 -5.03 18.13
N GLY A 120 -1.71 -5.42 18.42
CA GLY A 120 -1.25 -5.71 19.79
C GLY A 120 -1.88 -6.94 20.45
N GLU A 121 -2.14 -6.86 21.75
CA GLU A 121 -2.63 -7.99 22.55
C GLU A 121 -4.03 -8.48 22.13
N ILE A 122 -4.92 -7.56 21.75
CA ILE A 122 -6.27 -7.93 21.28
C ILE A 122 -6.15 -8.80 20.03
N TRP A 123 -5.28 -8.41 19.08
CA TRP A 123 -4.97 -9.22 17.90
C TRP A 123 -4.40 -10.59 18.26
N LYS A 124 -3.46 -10.67 19.23
CA LYS A 124 -2.87 -11.94 19.66
C LYS A 124 -3.92 -12.88 20.24
N ILE A 125 -4.84 -12.37 21.06
CA ILE A 125 -5.94 -13.15 21.65
C ILE A 125 -6.87 -13.67 20.55
N GLN A 126 -7.34 -12.80 19.65
CA GLN A 126 -8.23 -13.20 18.56
C GLN A 126 -7.58 -14.21 17.61
N ARG A 127 -6.30 -14.01 17.28
CA ARG A 127 -5.54 -14.96 16.45
C ARG A 127 -5.39 -16.31 17.14
N LYS A 128 -5.15 -16.33 18.45
CA LYS A 128 -5.08 -17.59 19.21
C LYS A 128 -6.41 -18.32 19.16
N SER A 129 -7.53 -17.64 19.42
CA SER A 129 -8.86 -18.24 19.32
C SER A 129 -9.15 -18.77 17.92
N ALA A 130 -8.92 -17.96 16.88
CA ALA A 130 -9.11 -18.38 15.49
C ALA A 130 -8.24 -19.61 15.12
N SER A 131 -7.00 -19.69 15.62
CA SER A 131 -6.12 -20.82 15.32
C SER A 131 -6.65 -22.18 15.82
N TYR A 132 -7.47 -22.19 16.89
CA TYR A 132 -8.12 -23.42 17.35
C TYR A 132 -9.26 -23.85 16.42
N GLU A 133 -10.07 -22.89 15.96
CA GLU A 133 -11.17 -23.13 15.02
C GLU A 133 -10.68 -23.57 13.63
N PHE A 134 -9.53 -23.05 13.19
CA PHE A 134 -8.89 -23.44 11.92
C PHE A 134 -7.81 -24.52 12.08
N SER A 135 -7.85 -25.28 13.19
CA SER A 135 -6.94 -26.41 13.37
C SER A 135 -7.28 -27.57 12.43
N THR A 136 -6.29 -28.40 12.11
CA THR A 136 -6.48 -29.62 11.28
C THR A 136 -7.61 -30.51 11.81
N ARG A 137 -7.73 -30.63 13.14
CA ARG A 137 -8.79 -31.40 13.78
C ARG A 137 -10.17 -30.79 13.52
N SER A 138 -10.31 -29.48 13.73
CA SER A 138 -11.57 -28.77 13.51
C SER A 138 -12.01 -28.85 12.05
N LEU A 139 -11.09 -28.56 11.11
CA LEU A 139 -11.37 -28.65 9.67
C LEU A 139 -11.77 -30.07 9.25
N ARG A 140 -11.08 -31.11 9.75
CA ARG A 140 -11.46 -32.51 9.48
C ARG A 140 -12.86 -32.81 9.98
N ASN A 141 -13.19 -32.40 11.21
CA ASN A 141 -14.53 -32.62 11.77
C ASN A 141 -15.62 -31.93 10.94
N PHE A 142 -15.38 -30.68 10.55
CA PHE A 142 -16.30 -29.92 9.70
C PHE A 142 -16.56 -30.60 8.36
N VAL A 143 -15.49 -31.08 7.70
CA VAL A 143 -15.61 -31.82 6.43
C VAL A 143 -16.40 -33.11 6.61
N MET A 144 -16.14 -33.89 7.65
CA MET A 144 -16.86 -35.14 7.91
C MET A 144 -18.35 -34.90 8.17
N GLN A 145 -18.69 -33.89 8.97
CA GLN A 145 -20.09 -33.53 9.23
C GLN A 145 -20.80 -33.08 7.96
N THR A 146 -20.18 -32.21 7.17
CA THR A 146 -20.78 -31.68 5.93
C THR A 146 -20.94 -32.76 4.86
N ALA A 147 -20.00 -33.71 4.78
CA ALA A 147 -20.09 -34.84 3.85
C ALA A 147 -21.22 -35.82 4.23
N GLN A 148 -21.47 -36.02 5.54
CA GLN A 148 -22.54 -36.90 6.03
C GLN A 148 -23.95 -36.31 5.84
N VAL A 149 -24.08 -34.98 5.80
CA VAL A 149 -25.38 -34.30 5.61
C VAL A 149 -25.85 -34.32 4.15
N ASN A 150 -24.97 -34.68 3.19
CA ASN A 150 -25.27 -34.72 1.75
C ASN A 150 -25.42 -36.16 1.20
N VAL A 151 -25.72 -37.14 2.06
CA VAL A 151 -26.10 -38.51 1.69
C VAL A 151 -27.44 -38.84 2.33
#